data_AF-A0A1U7LJ43-F1
#
_entry.id   AF-A0A1U7LJ43-F1
#
_cell.length_a   1.000
_cell.length_b   1.000
_cell.length_c   1.000
_cell.angle_alpha   90.00
_cell.angle_beta   90.00
_cell.angle_gamma   90.00
#
_symmetry.space_group_name_H-M   'P 1'
#
loop_
_entity.id
_entity.type
_entity.pdbx_description
1 polymer ?
#
loop_
_entity_poly.entity_id
_entity_poly.type
_entity_poly.pdbx_seq_one_letter_code
_entity_poly.pdbx_strand_id
1 'polypeptide(L)'
;MQVNERKKEVQHTKSQISQLAKKLGDDYTELSTQVQESQLILKEIQEMEEELTQLLDDENESQQVQIPLPDMIAIAEDHEMEESKLASEISNNRTMITESTRQLEILQTQERRLNLKKLQVEAMAQDALRVRASENQHSRHRKEELGRWYRSMIDLMQRKLSIKSFEILTDKEEIDIVLETKTKPVAIQVFFRGTNFVDAKVPIGFDIDEIVQEARSRNDVAYAINQIRISADSRLP
;
A
#
# COMPACT_ATOMS: atom_id res chain seq x y z
N MET A 1 24.09 -72.57 52.97
CA MET A 1 23.08 -71.53 53.26
C MET A 1 23.69 -70.30 53.95
N GLN A 2 24.53 -70.46 54.98
CA GLN A 2 25.10 -69.37 55.79
C GLN A 2 25.96 -68.32 55.05
N VAL A 3 26.64 -68.66 53.95
CA VAL A 3 27.51 -67.71 53.22
C VAL A 3 26.71 -66.63 52.48
N ASN A 4 25.53 -66.96 51.97
CA ASN A 4 24.68 -66.01 51.25
C ASN A 4 24.00 -65.00 52.19
N GLU A 5 23.68 -65.40 53.41
CA GLU A 5 23.12 -64.50 54.44
C GLU A 5 24.18 -63.50 54.92
N ARG A 6 25.38 -63.97 55.26
CA ARG A 6 26.51 -63.08 55.59
C ARG A 6 26.87 -62.13 54.46
N LYS A 7 26.81 -62.58 53.20
CA LYS A 7 27.03 -61.71 52.03
C LYS A 7 26.00 -60.59 51.95
N LYS A 8 24.72 -60.89 52.23
CA LYS A 8 23.65 -59.87 52.28
C LYS A 8 23.85 -58.89 53.44
N GLU A 9 24.26 -59.36 54.61
CA GLU A 9 24.57 -58.49 55.78
C GLU A 9 25.76 -57.56 55.50
N VAL A 10 26.82 -58.05 54.88
CA VAL A 10 27.98 -57.23 54.47
C VAL A 10 27.57 -56.20 53.41
N GLN A 11 26.69 -56.58 52.49
CA GLN A 11 26.19 -55.65 51.47
C GLN A 11 25.26 -54.57 52.08
N HIS A 12 24.47 -54.94 53.08
CA HIS A 12 23.61 -54.01 53.81
C HIS A 12 24.44 -53.03 54.65
N THR A 13 25.41 -53.51 55.42
CA THR A 13 26.32 -52.66 56.20
C THR A 13 27.17 -51.76 55.31
N LYS A 14 27.66 -52.25 54.16
CA LYS A 14 28.34 -51.41 53.16
C LYS A 14 27.42 -50.29 52.64
N SER A 15 26.15 -50.60 52.39
CA SER A 15 25.15 -49.60 51.98
C SER A 15 24.90 -48.56 53.08
N GLN A 16 24.77 -48.98 54.34
CA GLN A 16 24.58 -48.09 55.48
C GLN A 16 25.79 -47.19 55.71
N ILE A 17 27.01 -47.74 55.62
CA ILE A 17 28.26 -46.96 55.72
C ILE A 17 28.35 -45.96 54.57
N SER A 18 27.97 -46.35 53.34
CA SER A 18 27.99 -45.44 52.20
C SER A 18 26.96 -44.30 52.36
N GLN A 19 25.79 -44.60 52.92
CA GLN A 19 24.76 -43.60 53.22
C GLN A 19 25.21 -42.65 54.34
N LEU A 20 25.83 -43.16 55.40
CA LEU A 20 26.37 -42.36 56.50
C LEU A 20 27.53 -41.49 56.04
N ALA A 21 28.45 -42.03 55.22
CA ALA A 21 29.56 -41.26 54.65
C ALA A 21 29.05 -40.14 53.73
N LYS A 22 28.01 -40.42 52.93
CA LYS A 22 27.36 -39.40 52.11
C LYS A 22 26.70 -38.32 52.98
N LYS A 23 25.93 -38.72 53.98
CA LYS A 23 25.27 -37.79 54.91
C LYS A 23 26.28 -36.91 55.65
N LEU A 24 27.39 -37.50 56.13
CA LEU A 24 28.46 -36.74 56.78
C LEU A 24 29.13 -35.76 55.82
N GLY A 25 29.28 -36.13 54.55
CA GLY A 25 29.78 -35.24 53.50
C GLY A 25 28.83 -34.06 53.27
N ASP A 26 27.53 -34.34 53.15
CA ASP A 26 26.49 -33.32 52.98
C ASP A 26 26.45 -32.38 54.21
N ASP A 27 26.43 -32.93 55.43
CA ASP A 27 26.45 -32.18 56.70
C ASP A 27 27.71 -31.30 56.83
N TYR A 28 28.88 -31.79 56.39
CA TYR A 28 30.12 -31.01 56.40
C TYR A 28 30.08 -29.86 55.39
N THR A 29 29.51 -30.07 54.20
CA THR A 29 29.36 -28.99 53.21
C THR A 29 28.39 -27.92 53.68
N GLU A 30 27.29 -28.30 54.34
CA GLU A 30 26.34 -27.36 54.93
C GLU A 30 27.01 -26.54 56.04
N LEU A 31 27.73 -27.20 56.97
CA LEU A 31 28.45 -26.51 58.04
C LEU A 31 29.54 -25.58 57.49
N SER A 32 30.29 -26.02 56.48
CA SER A 32 31.31 -25.18 55.83
C SER A 32 30.70 -23.92 55.21
N THR A 33 29.49 -24.03 54.65
CA THR A 33 28.78 -22.89 54.07
C THR A 33 28.33 -21.93 55.15
N GLN A 34 27.74 -22.43 56.24
CA GLN A 34 27.33 -21.61 57.39
C GLN A 34 28.51 -20.88 58.05
N VAL A 35 29.68 -21.52 58.13
CA VAL A 35 30.89 -20.88 58.64
C VAL A 35 31.36 -19.75 57.72
N GLN A 36 31.31 -19.93 56.40
CA GLN A 36 31.65 -18.87 55.45
C GLN A 36 30.69 -17.69 55.54
N GLU A 37 29.38 -17.95 55.63
CA GLU A 37 28.37 -16.91 55.84
C GLU A 37 28.60 -16.15 57.16
N SER A 38 28.92 -16.87 58.25
CA SER A 38 29.23 -16.24 59.54
C SER A 38 30.49 -15.37 59.48
N GLN A 39 31.50 -15.77 58.70
CA GLN A 39 32.71 -14.97 58.48
C GLN A 39 32.42 -13.68 57.69
N LEU A 40 31.51 -13.73 56.71
CA LEU A 40 31.07 -12.54 55.98
C LEU A 40 30.34 -11.57 56.90
N ILE A 41 29.41 -12.06 57.73
CA ILE A 41 28.69 -11.24 58.69
C ILE A 41 29.65 -10.59 59.69
N LEU A 42 30.66 -11.31 60.17
CA LEU A 42 31.69 -10.74 61.05
C LEU A 42 32.47 -9.60 60.37
N LYS A 43 32.76 -9.73 59.07
CA LYS A 43 33.44 -8.68 58.30
C LYS A 43 32.54 -7.44 58.13
N GLU A 44 31.26 -7.63 57.83
CA GLU A 44 30.29 -6.52 57.76
C GLU A 44 30.12 -5.82 59.11
N ILE A 45 30.11 -6.56 60.22
CA ILE A 45 30.07 -5.96 61.57
C ILE A 45 31.31 -5.11 61.82
N GLN A 46 32.51 -5.60 61.45
CA GLN A 46 33.74 -4.82 61.60
C GLN A 46 33.72 -3.54 60.74
N GLU A 47 33.23 -3.62 59.51
CA GLU A 47 33.08 -2.46 58.63
C GLU A 47 32.09 -1.45 59.22
N MET A 48 30.96 -1.90 59.77
CA MET A 48 30.01 -1.02 60.47
C MET A 48 30.58 -0.40 61.75
N GLU A 49 31.40 -1.14 62.51
CA GLU A 49 32.07 -0.60 63.71
C GLU A 49 33.11 0.49 63.34
N GLU A 50 33.83 0.31 62.23
CA GLU A 50 34.74 1.31 61.67
C GLU A 50 33.99 2.55 61.17
N GLU A 51 32.86 2.39 60.47
CA GLU A 51 32.02 3.52 60.05
C GLU A 51 31.43 4.27 61.25
N LEU A 52 30.98 3.57 62.28
CA LEU A 52 30.48 4.19 63.51
C LEU A 52 31.56 4.99 64.24
N THR A 53 32.79 4.50 64.27
CA THR A 53 33.91 5.25 64.88
C THR A 53 34.26 6.49 64.07
N GLN A 54 34.26 6.41 62.73
CA GLN A 54 34.43 7.59 61.87
C GLN A 54 33.32 8.62 62.08
N LEU A 55 32.07 8.19 62.15
CA LEU A 55 30.94 9.09 62.42
C LEU A 55 31.03 9.75 63.80
N LEU A 56 31.47 9.01 64.83
CA LEU A 56 31.70 9.55 66.18
C LEU A 56 32.84 10.56 66.22
N ASP A 57 33.92 10.34 65.46
CA ASP A 57 35.03 11.29 65.34
C ASP A 57 34.58 12.55 64.57
N ASP A 58 33.83 12.41 63.48
CA ASP A 58 33.26 13.51 62.70
C ASP A 58 32.25 14.34 63.53
N GLU A 59 31.44 13.68 64.38
CA GLU A 59 30.48 14.35 65.25
C GLU A 59 31.17 15.12 66.39
N ASN A 60 32.32 14.62 66.88
CA ASN A 60 33.16 15.33 67.85
C ASN A 60 33.91 16.51 67.22
N GLU A 61 34.33 16.44 65.96
CA GLU A 61 34.89 17.58 65.21
C GLU A 61 33.82 18.65 64.89
N SER A 62 32.57 18.23 64.66
CA SER A 62 31.46 19.13 64.34
C SER A 62 30.89 19.90 65.54
N GLN A 63 31.16 19.48 66.78
CA GLN A 63 30.66 20.13 68.00
C GLN A 63 31.35 21.47 68.36
N GLN A 64 32.33 21.93 67.58
CA GLN A 64 33.06 23.20 67.84
C GLN A 64 32.83 24.33 66.83
N VAL A 65 31.87 24.23 65.91
CA VAL A 65 31.49 25.37 65.07
C VAL A 65 30.20 25.99 65.61
N GLN A 66 30.31 26.76 66.69
CA GLN A 66 29.26 27.72 67.07
C GLN A 66 29.24 28.83 66.02
N ILE A 67 28.48 28.64 64.95
CA ILE A 67 28.13 29.72 64.03
C ILE A 67 27.40 30.78 64.88
N PRO A 68 27.85 32.04 64.89
CA PRO A 68 27.18 33.12 65.62
C PRO A 68 25.70 33.18 65.22
N LEU A 69 24.80 33.37 66.20
CA LEU A 69 23.35 33.45 65.96
C LEU A 69 22.94 34.39 64.80
N PRO A 70 23.60 35.56 64.57
CA PRO A 70 23.30 36.41 63.41
C PRO A 70 23.56 35.72 62.06
N ASP A 71 24.62 34.91 61.96
CA ASP A 71 24.98 34.21 60.73
C ASP A 71 24.04 33.03 60.47
N MET A 72 23.54 32.36 61.54
CA MET A 72 22.49 31.35 61.42
C MET A 72 21.16 31.94 60.92
N ILE A 73 20.80 33.15 61.39
CA ILE A 73 19.59 33.85 60.93
C ILE A 73 19.73 34.23 59.46
N ALA A 74 20.88 34.76 59.04
CA ALA A 74 21.14 35.10 57.63
C ALA A 74 21.03 33.86 56.71
N ILE A 75 21.59 32.72 57.14
CA ILE A 75 21.48 31.45 56.40
C ILE A 75 20.01 30.98 56.32
N ALA A 76 19.25 31.10 57.41
CA ALA A 76 17.84 30.72 57.42
C ALA A 76 16.99 31.62 56.50
N GLU A 77 17.25 32.93 56.48
CA GLU A 77 16.58 33.89 55.58
C GLU A 77 16.93 33.63 54.11
N ASP A 78 18.19 33.32 53.80
CA ASP A 78 18.62 32.95 52.44
C ASP A 78 17.94 31.65 51.98
N HIS A 79 17.85 30.64 52.86
CA HIS A 79 17.13 29.40 52.58
C HIS A 79 15.63 29.62 52.38
N GLU A 80 14.98 30.45 53.21
CA GLU A 80 13.56 30.78 53.07
C GLU A 80 13.29 31.51 51.75
N MET A 81 14.20 32.39 51.34
CA MET A 81 14.12 33.08 50.04
C MET A 81 14.31 32.13 48.86
N GLU A 82 15.28 31.20 48.93
CA GLU A 82 15.46 30.16 47.91
C GLU A 82 14.25 29.24 47.81
N GLU A 83 13.68 28.82 48.95
CA GLU A 83 12.52 27.94 48.99
C GLU A 83 11.29 28.61 48.37
N SER A 84 11.08 29.89 48.69
CA SER A 84 10.04 30.72 48.07
C SER A 84 10.22 30.86 46.55
N LYS A 85 11.46 31.07 46.10
CA LYS A 85 11.78 31.15 44.67
C LYS A 85 11.53 29.83 43.94
N LEU A 86 12.00 28.72 44.51
CA LEU A 86 11.76 27.38 43.96
C LEU A 86 10.28 27.02 43.92
N ALA A 87 9.52 27.38 44.95
CA ALA A 87 8.06 27.17 44.97
C ALA A 87 7.36 27.95 43.84
N SER A 88 7.79 29.19 43.58
CA SER A 88 7.29 29.99 42.46
C SER A 88 7.63 29.37 41.11
N GLU A 89 8.86 28.91 40.91
CA GLU A 89 9.31 28.23 39.69
C GLU A 89 8.55 26.92 39.45
N ILE A 90 8.32 26.12 40.49
CA ILE A 90 7.51 24.89 40.41
C ILE A 90 6.07 25.21 39.99
N SER A 91 5.48 26.25 40.57
CA SER A 91 4.12 26.69 40.21
C SER A 91 4.04 27.11 38.73
N ASN A 92 4.97 27.95 38.28
CA ASN A 92 5.03 28.39 36.89
C ASN A 92 5.24 27.21 35.93
N ASN A 93 6.18 26.31 36.22
CA ASN A 93 6.42 25.12 35.42
C ASN A 93 5.19 24.20 35.36
N ARG A 94 4.47 24.02 36.47
CA ARG A 94 3.21 23.25 36.47
C ARG A 94 2.18 23.86 35.53
N THR A 95 2.01 25.18 35.54
CA THR A 95 1.06 25.84 34.62
C THR A 95 1.46 25.68 33.16
N MET A 96 2.76 25.84 32.84
CA MET A 96 3.27 25.64 31.48
C MET A 96 3.11 24.21 30.99
N ILE A 97 3.36 23.21 31.86
CA ILE A 97 3.16 21.80 31.54
C ILE A 97 1.68 21.53 31.23
N THR A 98 0.74 22.02 32.04
CA THR A 98 -0.69 21.82 31.77
C THR A 98 -1.14 22.47 30.47
N GLU A 99 -0.65 23.68 30.17
CA GLU A 99 -0.95 24.38 28.92
C GLU A 99 -0.40 23.60 27.72
N SER A 100 0.86 23.16 27.79
CA SER A 100 1.51 22.37 26.74
C SER A 100 0.82 21.03 26.51
N THR A 101 0.38 20.37 27.59
CA THR A 101 -0.33 19.08 27.50
C THR A 101 -1.66 19.26 26.77
N ARG A 102 -2.41 20.33 27.09
CA ARG A 102 -3.65 20.67 26.40
C ARG A 102 -3.41 20.98 24.92
N GLN A 103 -2.35 21.71 24.58
CA GLN A 103 -2.01 22.00 23.19
C GLN A 103 -1.64 20.72 22.40
N LEU A 104 -0.92 19.80 23.03
CA LEU A 104 -0.59 18.49 22.45
C LEU A 104 -1.86 17.68 22.14
N GLU A 105 -2.83 17.62 23.04
CA GLU A 105 -4.11 16.93 22.79
C GLU A 105 -4.87 17.54 21.61
N ILE A 106 -4.89 18.88 21.51
CA ILE A 106 -5.51 19.59 20.37
C ILE A 106 -4.79 19.23 19.07
N LEU A 107 -3.46 19.22 19.05
CA LEU A 107 -2.69 18.87 17.85
C LEU A 107 -2.90 17.41 17.45
N GLN A 108 -2.89 16.48 18.41
CA GLN A 108 -3.14 15.06 18.13
C GLN A 108 -4.54 14.82 17.55
N THR A 109 -5.56 15.48 18.08
CA THR A 109 -6.92 15.38 17.54
C THR A 109 -7.02 15.96 16.13
N GLN A 110 -6.36 17.09 15.86
CA GLN A 110 -6.28 17.68 14.52
C GLN A 110 -5.53 16.78 13.54
N GLU A 111 -4.40 16.20 13.94
CA GLU A 111 -3.61 15.28 13.12
C GLU A 111 -4.44 14.05 12.75
N ARG A 112 -5.13 13.43 13.72
CA ARG A 112 -6.01 12.29 13.47
C ARG A 112 -7.11 12.63 12.46
N ARG A 113 -7.73 13.81 12.60
CA ARG A 113 -8.75 14.30 11.66
C ARG A 113 -8.17 14.50 10.25
N LEU A 114 -6.99 15.10 10.14
CA LEU A 114 -6.32 15.33 8.86
C LEU A 114 -5.90 14.02 8.20
N ASN A 115 -5.40 13.04 8.95
CA ASN A 115 -5.06 11.72 8.43
C ASN A 115 -6.30 10.97 7.90
N LEU A 116 -7.42 11.02 8.62
CA LEU A 116 -8.69 10.47 8.12
C LEU A 116 -9.13 11.15 6.82
N LYS A 117 -9.04 12.48 6.76
CA LYS A 117 -9.38 13.23 5.54
C LYS A 117 -8.46 12.89 4.37
N LYS A 118 -7.16 12.73 4.63
CA LYS A 118 -6.17 12.29 3.63
C LYS A 118 -6.55 10.93 3.06
N LEU A 119 -6.82 9.94 3.92
CA LEU A 119 -7.22 8.59 3.49
C LEU A 119 -8.51 8.62 2.65
N GLN A 120 -9.49 9.43 3.04
CA GLN A 120 -10.72 9.60 2.25
C GLN A 120 -10.45 10.19 0.86
N VAL A 121 -9.60 11.21 0.78
CA VAL A 121 -9.24 11.84 -0.50
C VAL A 121 -8.44 10.89 -1.39
N GLU A 122 -7.50 10.12 -0.81
CA GLU A 122 -6.74 9.11 -1.54
C GLU A 122 -7.65 8.00 -2.09
N ALA A 123 -8.61 7.52 -1.30
CA ALA A 123 -9.61 6.56 -1.75
C ALA A 123 -10.46 7.12 -2.91
N MET A 124 -10.97 8.35 -2.77
CA MET A 124 -11.72 9.02 -3.85
C MET A 124 -10.88 9.19 -5.13
N ALA A 125 -9.60 9.53 -4.99
CA ALA A 125 -8.70 9.66 -6.15
C ALA A 125 -8.46 8.32 -6.84
N GLN A 126 -8.26 7.23 -6.08
CA GLN A 126 -8.11 5.90 -6.64
C GLN A 126 -9.38 5.42 -7.36
N ASP A 127 -10.56 5.65 -6.77
CA ASP A 127 -11.83 5.31 -7.41
C ASP A 127 -12.04 6.09 -8.72
N ALA A 128 -11.73 7.39 -8.73
CA ALA A 128 -11.82 8.21 -9.93
C ALA A 128 -10.88 7.71 -11.05
N LEU A 129 -9.66 7.27 -10.71
CA LEU A 129 -8.75 6.66 -11.67
C LEU A 129 -9.29 5.34 -12.22
N ARG A 130 -9.88 4.50 -11.37
CA ARG A 130 -10.48 3.23 -11.76
C ARG A 130 -11.65 3.41 -12.72
N VAL A 131 -12.54 4.37 -12.43
CA VAL A 131 -13.69 4.70 -13.29
C VAL A 131 -13.21 5.17 -14.65
N ARG A 132 -12.27 6.14 -14.71
CA ARG A 132 -11.70 6.61 -15.99
C ARG A 132 -11.05 5.49 -16.80
N ALA A 133 -10.31 4.60 -16.15
CA ALA A 133 -9.69 3.45 -16.84
C ALA A 133 -10.76 2.54 -17.45
N SER A 134 -11.83 2.26 -16.71
CA SER A 134 -12.94 1.41 -17.17
C SER A 134 -13.73 2.04 -18.33
N GLU A 135 -14.00 3.35 -18.28
CA GLU A 135 -14.69 4.07 -19.36
C GLU A 135 -13.85 4.13 -20.63
N ASN A 136 -12.54 4.38 -20.49
CA ASN A 136 -11.62 4.36 -21.62
C ASN A 136 -11.54 2.97 -22.27
N GLN A 137 -11.55 1.91 -21.46
CA GLN A 137 -11.57 0.54 -21.97
C GLN A 137 -12.89 0.21 -22.69
N HIS A 138 -14.04 0.59 -22.13
CA HIS A 138 -15.34 0.41 -22.77
C HIS A 138 -15.45 1.19 -24.08
N SER A 139 -14.97 2.44 -24.11
CA SER A 139 -14.96 3.27 -25.31
C SER A 139 -14.10 2.67 -26.42
N ARG A 140 -12.91 2.16 -26.09
CA ARG A 140 -12.04 1.45 -27.03
C ARG A 140 -12.71 0.18 -27.56
N HIS A 141 -13.27 -0.63 -26.67
CA HIS A 141 -13.93 -1.87 -27.05
C HIS A 141 -15.12 -1.60 -27.98
N ARG A 142 -15.96 -0.62 -27.66
CA ARG A 142 -17.10 -0.22 -28.50
C ARG A 142 -16.65 0.26 -29.89
N LYS A 143 -15.57 1.03 -29.98
CA LYS A 143 -15.01 1.48 -31.28
C LYS A 143 -14.49 0.30 -32.10
N GLU A 144 -13.82 -0.65 -31.46
CA GLU A 144 -13.33 -1.86 -32.11
C GLU A 144 -14.49 -2.75 -32.62
N GLU A 145 -15.52 -2.97 -31.81
CA GLU A 145 -16.71 -3.72 -32.19
C GLU A 145 -17.46 -3.05 -33.34
N LEU A 146 -17.65 -1.73 -33.26
CA LEU A 146 -18.27 -0.96 -34.34
C LEU A 146 -17.44 -1.05 -35.64
N GLY A 147 -16.12 -0.95 -35.53
CA GLY A 147 -15.21 -1.12 -36.67
C GLY A 147 -15.20 -2.54 -37.24
N ARG A 148 -15.43 -3.57 -36.42
CA ARG A 148 -15.64 -4.95 -36.88
C ARG A 148 -16.98 -5.08 -37.59
N TRP A 149 -18.04 -4.49 -37.05
CA TRP A 149 -19.38 -4.52 -37.65
C TRP A 149 -19.41 -3.85 -39.02
N TYR A 150 -18.83 -2.64 -39.15
CA TYR A 150 -18.72 -1.96 -40.45
C TYR A 150 -17.89 -2.76 -41.45
N ARG A 151 -16.76 -3.36 -41.04
CA ARG A 151 -15.98 -4.23 -41.92
C ARG A 151 -16.79 -5.44 -42.41
N SER A 152 -17.46 -6.15 -41.51
CA SER A 152 -18.35 -7.26 -41.89
C SER A 152 -19.47 -6.83 -42.83
N MET A 153 -20.04 -5.64 -42.63
CA MET A 153 -21.08 -5.09 -43.51
C MET A 153 -20.51 -4.73 -44.89
N ILE A 154 -19.33 -4.11 -44.95
CA ILE A 154 -18.63 -3.82 -46.20
C ILE A 154 -18.31 -5.12 -46.95
N ASP A 155 -17.76 -6.13 -46.28
CA ASP A 155 -17.46 -7.43 -46.87
C ASP A 155 -18.72 -8.11 -47.43
N LEU A 156 -19.83 -8.03 -46.69
CA LEU A 156 -21.13 -8.54 -47.14
C LEU A 156 -21.62 -7.81 -48.39
N MET A 157 -21.55 -6.47 -48.39
CA MET A 157 -21.95 -5.66 -49.54
C MET A 157 -21.06 -5.91 -50.76
N GLN A 158 -19.73 -6.00 -50.57
CA GLN A 158 -18.79 -6.33 -51.63
C GLN A 158 -19.14 -7.68 -52.27
N ARG A 159 -19.40 -8.71 -51.46
CA ARG A 159 -19.80 -10.03 -51.97
C ARG A 159 -21.14 -10.01 -52.69
N LYS A 160 -22.14 -9.33 -52.12
CA LYS A 160 -23.50 -9.22 -52.69
C LYS A 160 -23.51 -8.49 -54.03
N LEU A 161 -22.71 -7.43 -54.15
CA LEU A 161 -22.62 -6.58 -55.34
C LEU A 161 -21.49 -7.01 -56.30
N SER A 162 -20.77 -8.09 -55.99
CA SER A 162 -19.60 -8.55 -56.76
C SER A 162 -18.55 -7.45 -56.95
N ILE A 163 -18.28 -6.67 -55.92
CA ILE A 163 -17.23 -5.63 -55.94
C ILE A 163 -15.89 -6.31 -55.65
N LYS A 164 -14.96 -6.24 -56.59
CA LYS A 164 -13.59 -6.77 -56.48
C LYS A 164 -12.69 -5.88 -55.63
N SER A 165 -12.79 -4.58 -55.84
CA SER A 165 -12.06 -3.56 -55.08
C SER A 165 -12.79 -2.23 -55.15
N PHE A 166 -12.59 -1.39 -54.16
CA PHE A 166 -13.02 0.00 -54.22
C PHE A 166 -11.96 0.89 -53.55
N GLU A 167 -11.90 2.14 -53.99
CA GLU A 167 -11.05 3.17 -53.43
C GLU A 167 -11.91 4.41 -53.14
N ILE A 168 -11.81 4.93 -51.92
CA ILE A 168 -12.57 6.11 -51.50
C ILE A 168 -11.63 7.31 -51.64
N LEU A 169 -11.99 8.22 -52.53
CA LEU A 169 -11.27 9.47 -52.76
C LEU A 169 -11.98 10.59 -51.98
N THR A 170 -11.69 10.66 -50.68
CA THR A 170 -12.34 11.60 -49.74
C THR A 170 -12.25 13.06 -50.17
N ASP A 171 -11.17 13.46 -50.85
CA ASP A 171 -10.95 14.84 -51.29
C ASP A 171 -11.88 15.25 -52.46
N LYS A 172 -12.53 14.28 -53.11
CA LYS A 172 -13.36 14.49 -54.31
C LYS A 172 -14.81 14.04 -54.13
N GLU A 173 -15.20 13.59 -52.94
CA GLU A 173 -16.50 12.95 -52.69
C GLU A 173 -16.79 11.83 -53.72
N GLU A 174 -15.76 11.08 -54.10
CA GLU A 174 -15.79 10.09 -55.18
C GLU A 174 -15.40 8.70 -54.64
N ILE A 175 -16.03 7.66 -55.19
CA ILE A 175 -15.69 6.27 -54.92
C ILE A 175 -15.45 5.57 -56.25
N ASP A 176 -14.22 5.10 -56.44
CA ASP A 176 -13.85 4.24 -57.56
C ASP A 176 -14.17 2.79 -57.17
N ILE A 177 -14.93 2.09 -58.01
CA ILE A 177 -15.42 0.73 -57.75
C ILE A 177 -15.08 -0.15 -58.95
N VAL A 178 -14.44 -1.28 -58.70
CA VAL A 178 -14.21 -2.31 -59.72
C VAL A 178 -15.17 -3.46 -59.47
N LEU A 179 -16.11 -3.66 -60.39
CA LEU A 179 -17.05 -4.76 -60.37
C LEU A 179 -16.48 -5.99 -61.04
N GLU A 180 -16.71 -7.14 -60.45
CA GLU A 180 -16.56 -8.45 -61.06
C GLU A 180 -17.85 -8.80 -61.81
N THR A 181 -17.73 -9.00 -63.12
CA THR A 181 -18.82 -9.36 -64.02
C THR A 181 -18.44 -10.65 -64.76
N LYS A 182 -19.40 -11.31 -65.40
CA LYS A 182 -19.20 -12.59 -66.09
C LYS A 182 -18.24 -12.50 -67.28
N THR A 183 -18.14 -11.32 -67.91
CA THR A 183 -17.33 -11.13 -69.11
C THR A 183 -15.96 -10.56 -68.75
N LYS A 184 -15.91 -9.35 -68.19
CA LYS A 184 -14.68 -8.65 -67.77
C LYS A 184 -14.94 -7.70 -66.60
N PRO A 185 -13.96 -7.43 -65.74
CA PRO A 185 -14.12 -6.43 -64.70
C PRO A 185 -14.49 -5.05 -65.26
N VAL A 186 -15.43 -4.35 -64.63
CA VAL A 186 -15.91 -3.02 -65.04
C VAL A 186 -15.57 -2.02 -63.94
N ALA A 187 -14.84 -0.95 -64.29
CA ALA A 187 -14.54 0.15 -63.38
C ALA A 187 -15.64 1.21 -63.47
N ILE A 188 -16.19 1.61 -62.33
CA ILE A 188 -17.24 2.61 -62.19
C ILE A 188 -16.76 3.66 -61.20
N GLN A 189 -17.05 4.92 -61.48
CA GLN A 189 -16.82 6.01 -60.54
C GLN A 189 -18.17 6.51 -60.03
N VAL A 190 -18.33 6.64 -58.72
CA VAL A 190 -19.58 7.07 -58.09
C VAL A 190 -19.33 8.39 -57.39
N PHE A 191 -20.15 9.39 -57.68
CA PHE A 191 -20.01 10.76 -57.18
C PHE A 191 -21.08 11.07 -56.14
N PHE A 192 -20.63 11.70 -55.06
CA PHE A 192 -21.46 12.13 -53.96
C PHE A 192 -21.41 13.65 -53.79
N ARG A 193 -22.41 14.18 -53.09
CA ARG A 193 -22.38 15.52 -52.49
C ARG A 193 -22.88 15.40 -51.06
N GLY A 194 -21.97 15.44 -50.09
CA GLY A 194 -22.26 15.04 -48.71
C GLY A 194 -22.75 13.59 -48.64
N THR A 195 -24.00 13.38 -48.19
CA THR A 195 -24.61 12.05 -48.05
C THR A 195 -25.44 11.61 -49.26
N ASN A 196 -25.54 12.45 -50.29
CA ASN A 196 -26.42 12.21 -51.43
C ASN A 196 -25.63 11.73 -52.64
N PHE A 197 -26.11 10.67 -53.27
CA PHE A 197 -25.66 10.19 -54.57
C PHE A 197 -26.04 11.21 -55.64
N VAL A 198 -25.06 11.59 -56.46
CA VAL A 198 -25.22 12.64 -57.47
C VAL A 198 -25.18 12.05 -58.88
N ASP A 199 -24.19 11.21 -59.14
CA ASP A 199 -23.91 10.72 -60.49
C ASP A 199 -23.00 9.48 -60.45
N ALA A 200 -22.96 8.73 -61.55
CA ALA A 200 -21.98 7.67 -61.76
C ALA A 200 -21.39 7.74 -63.18
N LYS A 201 -20.13 7.36 -63.32
CA LYS A 201 -19.45 7.22 -64.62
C LYS A 201 -18.99 5.80 -64.83
N VAL A 202 -19.12 5.36 -66.07
CA VAL A 202 -18.80 4.02 -66.54
C VAL A 202 -17.92 4.11 -67.80
N PRO A 203 -17.23 3.03 -68.20
CA PRO A 203 -16.42 3.03 -69.41
C PRO A 203 -17.28 3.32 -70.65
N ILE A 204 -16.63 3.82 -71.70
CA ILE A 204 -17.30 4.22 -72.95
C ILE A 204 -18.11 3.04 -73.51
N GLY A 205 -19.37 3.30 -73.85
CA GLY A 205 -20.29 2.33 -74.45
C GLY A 205 -21.40 1.84 -73.51
N PHE A 206 -21.34 2.15 -72.21
CA PHE A 206 -22.44 1.90 -71.27
C PHE A 206 -23.38 3.10 -71.23
N ASP A 207 -24.66 2.88 -71.49
CA ASP A 207 -25.72 3.87 -71.24
C ASP A 207 -26.30 3.59 -69.85
N ILE A 208 -26.18 4.58 -68.96
CA ILE A 208 -26.56 4.47 -67.55
C ILE A 208 -27.43 5.64 -67.10
N ASP A 209 -27.83 6.54 -67.99
CA ASP A 209 -28.50 7.79 -67.62
C ASP A 209 -29.83 7.52 -66.89
N GLU A 210 -30.62 6.56 -67.37
CA GLU A 210 -31.87 6.13 -66.72
C GLU A 210 -31.61 5.48 -65.35
N ILE A 211 -30.57 4.64 -65.25
CA ILE A 211 -30.19 3.95 -64.00
C ILE A 211 -29.76 4.97 -62.95
N VAL A 212 -28.93 5.93 -63.34
CA VAL A 212 -28.43 6.99 -62.46
C VAL A 212 -29.57 7.91 -62.03
N GLN A 213 -30.47 8.29 -62.94
CA GLN A 213 -31.62 9.13 -62.62
C GLN A 213 -32.55 8.45 -61.61
N GLU A 214 -32.86 7.16 -61.80
CA GLU A 214 -33.68 6.40 -60.87
C GLU A 214 -32.98 6.25 -59.50
N ALA A 215 -31.71 5.86 -59.49
CA ALA A 215 -30.91 5.71 -58.28
C ALA A 215 -30.79 7.03 -57.50
N ARG A 216 -30.59 8.16 -58.20
CA ARG A 216 -30.52 9.49 -57.61
C ARG A 216 -31.83 9.91 -56.97
N SER A 217 -32.97 9.59 -57.61
CA SER A 217 -34.30 9.91 -57.05
C SER A 217 -34.57 9.20 -55.71
N ARG A 218 -33.98 8.01 -55.52
CA ARG A 218 -34.10 7.20 -54.31
C ARG A 218 -32.92 7.34 -53.35
N ASN A 219 -31.88 8.06 -53.75
CA ASN A 219 -30.58 8.09 -53.08
C ASN A 219 -30.00 6.68 -52.83
N ASP A 220 -30.16 5.77 -53.80
CA ASP A 220 -29.80 4.35 -53.67
C ASP A 220 -28.64 3.99 -54.60
N VAL A 221 -27.42 4.09 -54.06
CA VAL A 221 -26.18 3.74 -54.78
C VAL A 221 -26.08 2.25 -55.03
N ALA A 222 -26.56 1.42 -54.10
CA ALA A 222 -26.48 -0.03 -54.24
C ALA A 222 -27.34 -0.51 -55.42
N TYR A 223 -28.50 0.13 -55.63
CA TYR A 223 -29.31 -0.05 -56.82
C TYR A 223 -28.55 0.30 -58.09
N ALA A 224 -27.93 1.48 -58.18
CA ALA A 224 -27.14 1.90 -59.33
C ALA A 224 -26.03 0.88 -59.66
N ILE A 225 -25.22 0.51 -58.66
CA ILE A 225 -24.12 -0.45 -58.82
C ILE A 225 -24.64 -1.79 -59.33
N ASN A 226 -25.72 -2.32 -58.75
CA ASN A 226 -26.27 -3.60 -59.14
C ASN A 226 -26.86 -3.58 -60.56
N GLN A 227 -27.54 -2.50 -60.95
CA GLN A 227 -28.09 -2.38 -62.31
C GLN A 227 -26.99 -2.22 -63.36
N ILE A 228 -25.94 -1.45 -63.07
CA ILE A 228 -24.77 -1.35 -63.96
C ILE A 228 -24.11 -2.73 -64.10
N ARG A 229 -23.98 -3.50 -63.01
CA ARG A 229 -23.48 -4.88 -63.06
C ARG A 229 -24.34 -5.77 -63.95
N ILE A 230 -25.67 -5.74 -63.80
CA ILE A 230 -26.61 -6.54 -64.60
C ILE A 230 -26.50 -6.17 -66.08
N SER A 231 -26.43 -4.86 -66.37
CA SER A 231 -26.22 -4.35 -67.73
C SER A 231 -24.90 -4.88 -68.33
N ALA A 232 -23.81 -4.89 -67.55
CA ALA A 232 -22.53 -5.44 -67.97
C ALA A 232 -22.56 -6.97 -68.19
N ASP A 233 -23.27 -7.72 -67.35
CA ASP A 233 -23.44 -9.17 -67.47
C ASP A 233 -24.32 -9.59 -68.67
N SER A 234 -25.28 -8.74 -69.05
CA SER A 234 -26.22 -9.01 -70.15
C SER A 234 -25.63 -8.77 -71.54
N ARG A 235 -24.53 -8.03 -71.62
CA ARG A 235 -23.77 -7.84 -72.86
C ARG A 235 -22.91 -9.08 -73.08
N LEU A 236 -23.45 -10.00 -73.89
CA LEU A 236 -22.70 -11.15 -74.42
C LEU A 236 -21.44 -10.64 -75.19
N PRO A 237 -20.33 -11.40 -75.17
CA PRO A 237 -19.14 -11.09 -75.96
C PRO A 237 -19.42 -11.10 -77.47
#